data_AF-I3Z4R5-F1
#
_entry.id   AF-I3Z4R5-F1
#
_cell.length_a   1.000
_cell.length_b   1.000
_cell.length_c   1.000
_cell.angle_alpha   90.00
_cell.angle_beta   90.00
_cell.angle_gamma   90.00
#
_symmetry.space_group_name_H-M   'P 1'
#
loop_
_entity.id
_entity.type
_entity.pdbx_description
1 polymer ?
#
loop_
_entity_poly.entity_id
_entity_poly.type
_entity_poly.pdbx_seq_one_letter_code
_entity_poly.pdbx_strand_id
1 'polypeptide(L)' 'MDIQTIKLDLILWLSQLQDASVLQKLQSVKEEHGFTLSEAQKNLLDERLESYKNNPDDLLDWEDLLKELEDRL' A
#
# COMPACT_ATOMS: atom_id res chain seq x y z
N MET A 1 -10.14 16.47 19.65
CA MET A 1 -9.38 15.22 19.84
C MET A 1 -8.25 15.21 18.83
N ASP A 2 -7.06 14.81 19.25
CA ASP A 2 -5.89 14.70 18.39
C ASP A 2 -5.97 13.44 17.51
N ILE A 3 -5.53 13.56 16.25
CA ILE A 3 -5.62 12.46 15.26
C ILE A 3 -4.71 11.29 15.68
N GLN A 4 -3.57 11.55 16.30
CA GLN A 4 -2.67 10.47 16.75
C GLN A 4 -3.30 9.71 17.90
N THR A 5 -3.97 10.40 18.83
CA THR A 5 -4.76 9.75 19.88
C THR A 5 -5.83 8.82 19.30
N ILE A 6 -6.60 9.30 18.31
CA ILE A 6 -7.63 8.48 17.65
C ILE A 6 -7.03 7.23 16.99
N LYS A 7 -5.86 7.36 16.33
CA LYS A 7 -5.16 6.23 15.71
C LYS A 7 -4.70 5.20 16.73
N LEU A 8 -4.13 5.64 17.86
CA LEU A 8 -3.65 4.75 18.92
C LEU A 8 -4.81 3.98 19.58
N ASP A 9 -5.92 4.65 19.87
CA ASP A 9 -7.13 4.01 20.39
C ASP A 9 -7.67 2.94 19.43
N LEU A 10 -7.71 3.24 18.13
CA LEU A 10 -8.13 2.29 17.11
C LEU A 10 -7.22 1.06 17.04
N ILE A 11 -5.90 1.25 17.12
CA ILE A 11 -4.93 0.14 17.12
C ILE A 11 -5.13 -0.74 18.35
N LEU A 12 -5.28 -0.14 19.54
CA LEU A 12 -5.51 -0.89 20.77
C LEU A 12 -6.81 -1.70 20.69
N TRP A 13 -7.90 -1.07 20.24
CA TRP A 13 -9.18 -1.73 20.08
C TRP A 13 -9.13 -2.90 19.10
N LEU A 14 -8.51 -2.70 17.93
CA LEU A 14 -8.33 -3.76 16.93
C LEU A 14 -7.53 -4.94 17.48
N SER A 15 -6.48 -4.67 18.26
CA SER A 15 -5.63 -5.73 18.84
C SER A 15 -6.36 -6.63 19.85
N GLN A 16 -7.44 -6.13 20.45
CA GLN A 16 -8.25 -6.84 21.44
C GLN A 16 -9.50 -7.49 20.82
N LEU A 17 -9.78 -7.20 19.54
CA LEU A 17 -10.97 -7.69 18.86
C LEU A 17 -10.84 -9.19 18.56
N GLN A 18 -11.75 -9.99 19.12
CA GLN A 18 -11.77 -11.45 18.93
C GLN A 18 -12.84 -11.92 17.94
N ASP A 19 -13.78 -11.06 17.57
CA ASP A 19 -14.87 -11.40 16.66
C ASP A 19 -14.36 -11.44 15.21
N ALA A 20 -14.27 -12.66 14.66
CA ALA A 20 -13.81 -12.90 13.30
C ALA A 20 -14.70 -12.28 12.22
N SER A 21 -16.02 -12.20 12.44
CA SER A 21 -16.95 -11.59 11.47
C SER A 21 -16.76 -10.08 11.41
N VAL A 22 -16.47 -9.44 12.55
CA VAL A 22 -16.13 -8.00 12.59
C VAL A 22 -14.77 -7.75 11.92
N LEU A 23 -13.77 -8.59 12.19
CA LEU A 23 -12.45 -8.50 11.53
C LEU A 23 -12.56 -8.62 10.01
N GLN A 24 -13.35 -9.57 9.50
CA GLN A 24 -13.57 -9.72 8.05
C GLN A 24 -14.21 -8.49 7.43
N LYS A 25 -15.23 -7.89 8.07
CA LYS A 25 -15.85 -6.65 7.58
C LYS A 25 -14.86 -5.49 7.57
N LEU A 26 -14.05 -5.35 8.60
CA LEU A 26 -13.01 -4.32 8.68
C LEU A 26 -11.93 -4.52 7.61
N GLN A 27 -11.57 -5.76 7.31
CA GLN A 27 -10.67 -6.09 6.21
C GLN A 27 -11.28 -5.68 4.86
N SER A 28 -12.57 -5.95 4.62
CA SER A 28 -13.24 -5.50 3.39
C SER A 28 -13.25 -3.98 3.25
N VAL A 29 -13.51 -3.23 4.33
CA VAL A 29 -13.42 -1.77 4.33
C VAL A 29 -12.00 -1.28 4.05
N LYS A 30 -10.98 -1.95 4.63
CA LYS A 30 -9.57 -1.67 4.34
C LYS A 30 -9.20 -1.98 2.89
N GLU A 31 -9.80 -2.98 2.27
CA GLU A 31 -9.54 -3.31 0.86
C GLU A 31 -10.29 -2.35 -0.08
N GLU A 32 -11.50 -1.94 0.28
CA GLU A 32 -12.32 -0.99 -0.48
C GLU A 32 -11.78 0.44 -0.42
N HIS A 33 -11.13 0.83 0.69
CA HIS A 33 -10.58 2.18 0.90
C HIS A 33 -9.06 2.16 1.11
N GLY A 34 -8.42 1.01 0.85
CA GLY A 34 -6.99 0.82 1.00
C GLY A 34 -6.23 1.60 -0.06
N PHE A 35 -4.93 1.79 0.16
CA PHE A 35 -4.01 2.26 -0.86
C PHE A 35 -3.95 1.24 -2.01
N THR A 36 -4.97 1.24 -2.86
CA THR A 36 -4.94 0.57 -4.14
C THR A 36 -3.91 1.30 -4.98
N LEU A 37 -2.88 0.58 -5.42
CA LEU A 37 -2.00 1.08 -6.47
C LEU A 37 -2.88 1.54 -7.63
N SER A 38 -2.68 2.78 -8.10
CA SER A 38 -3.35 3.25 -9.30
C SER A 38 -3.00 2.33 -10.47
N GLU A 39 -3.83 2.30 -11.53
CA GLU A 39 -3.49 1.52 -12.72
C GLU A 39 -2.09 1.88 -13.27
N ALA A 40 -1.71 3.16 -13.18
CA ALA A 40 -0.37 3.61 -13.55
C ALA A 40 0.74 3.00 -12.68
N GLN A 41 0.51 2.91 -11.36
CA GLN A 41 1.46 2.29 -10.43
C GLN A 41 1.54 0.77 -10.64
N LYS A 42 0.42 0.11 -10.97
CA LYS A 42 0.40 -1.32 -11.32
C LYS A 42 1.15 -1.60 -12.61
N ASN A 43 0.91 -0.80 -13.65
CA ASN A 43 1.58 -0.94 -14.94
C ASN A 43 3.10 -0.75 -14.80
N LEU A 44 3.55 0.20 -13.98
CA LEU A 44 4.98 0.39 -13.69
C LEU A 44 5.58 -0.84 -13.00
N LEU A 45 4.86 -1.44 -12.05
CA LEU A 45 5.28 -2.67 -11.38
C LEU A 45 5.36 -3.85 -12.36
N ASP A 46 4.37 -4.01 -13.24
CA ASP A 46 4.35 -5.07 -14.24
C ASP A 46 5.50 -4.92 -15.25
N GLU A 47 5.74 -3.70 -15.76
CA GLU A 47 6.86 -3.37 -16.64
C GLU A 47 8.21 -3.67 -15.97
N ARG A 48 8.37 -3.30 -14.69
CA ARG A 48 9.61 -3.59 -13.94
C ARG A 48 9.80 -5.07 -13.66
N LEU A 49 8.73 -5.81 -13.39
CA LEU A 49 8.79 -7.27 -13.22
C LEU A 49 9.19 -7.97 -14.53
N GLU A 50 8.71 -7.49 -15.67
CA GLU A 50 9.14 -7.98 -16.98
C GLU A 50 10.60 -7.63 -17.29
N SER A 51 11.03 -6.39 -17.03
CA SER A 51 12.44 -6.01 -17.22
C SER A 51 13.37 -6.86 -16.37
N TYR A 52 13.05 -7.05 -15.09
CA TYR A 52 13.85 -7.88 -14.18
C TYR A 52 13.93 -9.36 -14.61
N LYS A 53 12.84 -9.95 -15.11
CA LYS A 53 12.85 -11.32 -15.65
C LYS A 53 13.81 -11.48 -16.83
N ASN A 54 13.91 -10.44 -17.67
CA ASN A 54 14.73 -10.46 -18.87
C ASN A 54 16.18 -10.01 -18.59
N ASN A 55 16.39 -9.16 -17.58
CA ASN A 55 17.68 -8.65 -17.17
C ASN A 55 17.72 -8.39 -15.64
N PRO A 56 18.14 -9.37 -14.83
CA PRO A 56 18.12 -9.28 -13.37
C PRO A 56 19.04 -8.19 -12.79
N ASP A 57 20.03 -7.76 -13.56
CA ASP A 57 20.99 -6.72 -13.17
C ASP A 57 20.47 -5.30 -13.48
N ASP A 58 19.30 -5.18 -14.11
CA ASP A 58 18.60 -3.91 -14.38
C ASP A 58 17.87 -3.40 -13.12
N LEU A 59 18.67 -2.99 -12.14
CA LEU A 59 18.20 -2.43 -10.88
C LEU A 59 17.85 -0.94 -11.08
N LEU A 60 16.70 -0.51 -10.54
CA LEU A 60 16.37 0.91 -10.47
C LEU A 60 16.85 1.45 -9.15
N ASP A 61 17.39 2.65 -9.21
CA ASP A 61 17.61 3.45 -8.03
C ASP A 61 16.26 3.92 -7.47
N TRP A 62 16.09 3.73 -6.17
CA TRP A 62 14.85 4.05 -5.45
C TRP A 62 14.60 5.56 -5.38
N GLU A 63 15.66 6.37 -5.36
CA GLU A 63 15.55 7.84 -5.34
C GLU A 63 15.09 8.39 -6.69
N ASP A 64 15.54 7.79 -7.80
CA ASP A 64 15.11 8.18 -9.15
C ASP A 64 13.64 7.79 -9.42
N LEU A 65 13.21 6.62 -8.92
CA LEU A 65 11.81 6.19 -8.97
C LEU A 65 10.86 7.14 -8.24
N LEU A 66 11.26 7.59 -7.06
CA LEU A 66 10.43 8.50 -6.25
C LEU A 66 10.23 9.83 -6.96
N LYS A 67 11.27 10.38 -7.60
CA LYS A 67 11.16 11.61 -8.39
C LYS A 67 10.21 11.46 -9.58
N GLU A 68 10.32 10.38 -10.34
CA GLU A 68 9.42 10.14 -11.48
C GLU A 68 7.95 9.96 -11.07
N LEU A 69 7.70 9.39 -9.89
CA LEU A 69 6.35 9.22 -9.36
C LEU A 69 5.76 10.54 -8.85
N GLU A 70 6.57 11.42 -8.25
CA GLU A 70 6.15 12.76 -7.83
C GLU A 70 5.87 13.68 -9.02
N ASP A 71 6.66 13.60 -10.09
CA ASP A 71 6.47 14.43 -11.30
C ASP A 71 5.24 14.02 -12.14
N ARG A 72 4.69 12.82 -11.91
CA ARG A 72 3.52 12.27 -12.64
C ARG A 72 2.18 12.44 -11.91
N LEU A 73 2.18 13.03 -10.71
CA LEU A 73 1.00 13.35 -9.89
C LEU A 73 0.60 14.83 -10.02
#